data_AF-A0A956I6S8-F1
#
_entry.id   AF-A0A956I6S8-F1
#
_cell.length_a   1.000
_cell.length_b   1.000
_cell.length_c   1.000
_cell.angle_alpha   90.00
_cell.angle_beta   90.00
_cell.angle_gamma   90.00
#
_symmetry.space_group_name_H-M   'P 1'
#
loop_
_entity.id
_entity.type
_entity.pdbx_description
1 polymer ?
#
loop_
_entity_poly.entity_id
_entity_poly.type
_entity_poly.pdbx_seq_one_letter_code
_entity_poly.pdbx_strand_id
1 'polypeptide(L)'
;MRSNLAALVVVVACGPSPTPVEAPRGEAPVSVAAEAPVAEVPVEAATPADDGADAAIATARTALTAQGLPAEWLHGEVQVRAIDERYELRFVPTPATGAPDHVEAFVADGEVGRVWVGASTWAIASGARLRGLEGHARHTHGGDAAEIGDVDFELTLERPTRLRVREVVWLTSPTCEPDFTERARLGAGHLYVPPATRSVPGDEGVELAAGTHRVTVGFPSQPAYYAYCDRFAARVVFDVGGTSMEARAEVMVTRMEPYDRH
;
A
#
# COMPACT_ATOMS: atom_id res chain seq x y z
N MET A 1 -1.55 -39.56 50.88
CA MET A 1 -0.67 -39.54 49.69
C MET A 1 -0.04 -38.16 49.64
N ARG A 2 1.27 -38.05 49.87
CA ARG A 2 2.00 -36.79 49.98
C ARG A 2 2.52 -36.38 48.60
N SER A 3 2.11 -35.21 48.11
CA SER A 3 2.58 -34.62 46.87
C SER A 3 3.94 -33.96 47.08
N ASN A 4 4.95 -34.41 46.33
CA ASN A 4 6.24 -33.74 46.24
C ASN A 4 6.18 -32.69 45.12
N LEU A 5 6.18 -31.40 45.50
CA LEU A 5 6.49 -30.30 44.59
C LEU A 5 8.02 -30.24 44.41
N ALA A 6 8.50 -30.51 43.20
CA ALA A 6 9.88 -30.23 42.82
C ALA A 6 9.96 -28.77 42.35
N ALA A 7 10.76 -27.96 43.05
CA ALA A 7 11.11 -26.61 42.64
C ALA A 7 12.19 -26.66 41.56
N LEU A 8 11.89 -26.11 40.38
CA LEU A 8 12.85 -25.91 39.29
C LEU A 8 13.65 -24.64 39.59
N VAL A 9 14.93 -24.79 39.93
CA VAL A 9 15.87 -23.68 40.07
C VAL A 9 16.57 -23.48 38.72
N VAL A 10 16.26 -22.38 38.03
CA VAL A 10 16.95 -21.99 36.79
C VAL A 10 18.16 -21.16 37.17
N VAL A 11 19.35 -21.72 36.98
CA VAL A 11 20.63 -21.03 37.13
C VAL A 11 20.93 -20.32 35.81
N VAL A 12 20.82 -19.00 35.79
CA VAL A 12 21.26 -18.17 34.66
C VAL A 12 22.77 -17.99 34.76
N ALA A 13 23.53 -18.64 33.89
CA ALA A 13 24.96 -18.41 33.75
C ALA A 13 25.18 -17.10 32.97
N CYS A 14 25.75 -16.09 33.62
CA CYS A 14 26.33 -14.94 32.93
C CYS A 14 27.54 -15.42 32.12
N GLY A 15 27.38 -15.48 30.78
CA GLY A 15 28.51 -15.64 29.86
C GLY A 15 29.39 -14.38 29.84
N PRO A 16 30.67 -14.51 29.45
CA PRO A 16 31.59 -13.38 29.36
C PRO A 16 31.09 -12.34 28.35
N SER A 17 31.26 -11.06 28.69
CA SER A 17 30.98 -9.93 27.81
C SER A 17 31.69 -10.10 26.46
N PRO A 18 31.03 -9.86 25.33
CA PRO A 18 31.70 -9.89 24.04
C PRO A 18 32.78 -8.81 23.98
N THR A 19 33.99 -9.20 23.59
CA THR A 19 35.05 -8.27 23.20
C THR A 19 34.57 -7.40 22.03
N PRO A 20 34.86 -6.09 22.03
CA PRO A 20 34.52 -5.21 20.92
C PRO A 20 35.22 -5.72 19.66
N VAL A 21 34.43 -6.06 18.64
CA VAL A 21 34.92 -6.39 17.31
C VAL A 21 35.46 -5.09 16.71
N GLU A 22 36.76 -5.07 16.45
CA GLU A 22 37.43 -3.99 15.75
C GLU A 22 36.85 -3.89 14.32
N ALA A 23 36.19 -2.77 14.03
CA ALA A 23 35.60 -2.55 12.70
C ALA A 23 36.71 -2.58 11.64
N PRO A 24 36.52 -3.29 10.52
CA PRO A 24 37.50 -3.26 9.44
C PRO A 24 37.69 -1.82 8.95
N ARG A 25 38.94 -1.39 8.88
CA ARG A 25 39.33 -0.11 8.27
C ARG A 25 38.84 -0.11 6.83
N GLY A 26 37.88 0.79 6.55
CA GLY A 26 37.22 0.89 5.26
C GLY A 26 38.23 1.08 4.12
N GLU A 27 38.12 0.21 3.12
CA GLU A 27 38.56 0.54 1.78
C GLU A 27 37.74 1.75 1.30
N ALA A 28 38.41 2.71 0.68
CA ALA A 28 37.76 3.89 0.13
C ALA A 28 36.64 3.46 -0.84
N PRO A 29 35.46 4.10 -0.80
CA PRO A 29 34.36 3.74 -1.67
C PRO A 29 34.81 3.86 -3.12
N VAL A 30 34.70 2.77 -3.87
CA VAL A 30 34.77 2.79 -5.32
C VAL A 30 33.57 3.63 -5.78
N SER A 31 33.84 4.82 -6.29
CA SER A 31 32.85 5.66 -6.96
C SER A 31 32.31 4.91 -8.16
N VAL A 32 31.20 4.20 -7.99
CA VAL A 32 30.37 3.74 -9.11
C VAL A 32 29.75 5.01 -9.67
N ALA A 33 30.21 5.43 -10.85
CA ALA A 33 29.56 6.50 -11.59
C ALA A 33 28.08 6.10 -11.73
N ALA A 34 27.19 6.94 -11.20
CA ALA A 34 25.76 6.77 -11.40
C ALA A 34 25.53 6.65 -12.91
N GLU A 35 24.96 5.51 -13.35
CA GLU A 35 24.40 5.44 -14.69
C GLU A 35 23.45 6.63 -14.81
N ALA A 36 23.69 7.46 -15.84
CA ALA A 36 22.80 8.57 -16.13
C ALA A 36 21.36 8.00 -16.22
N PRO A 37 20.36 8.66 -15.62
CA PRO A 37 18.98 8.22 -15.76
C PRO A 37 18.72 8.04 -17.25
N VAL A 38 18.29 6.84 -17.63
CA VAL A 38 17.75 6.60 -18.97
C VAL A 38 16.64 7.62 -19.10
N ALA A 39 16.82 8.62 -19.96
CA ALA A 39 15.80 9.60 -20.23
C ALA A 39 14.55 8.81 -20.64
N GLU A 40 13.49 8.91 -19.84
CA GLU A 40 12.18 8.42 -20.25
C GLU A 40 11.92 9.07 -21.60
N VAL A 41 11.89 8.23 -22.64
CA VAL A 41 11.52 8.69 -23.98
C VAL A 41 10.11 9.23 -23.79
N PRO A 42 9.87 10.54 -24.02
CA PRO A 42 8.55 11.10 -23.90
C PRO A 42 7.64 10.24 -24.76
N VAL A 43 6.66 9.59 -24.11
CA VAL A 43 5.64 8.83 -24.80
C VAL A 43 5.00 9.81 -25.77
N GLU A 44 5.18 9.57 -27.06
CA GLU A 44 4.58 10.37 -28.10
C GLU A 44 3.07 10.23 -27.91
N ALA A 45 2.46 11.26 -27.30
CA ALA A 45 1.03 11.28 -27.05
C ALA A 45 0.35 11.06 -28.40
N ALA A 46 -0.35 9.93 -28.54
CA ALA A 46 -1.19 9.73 -29.70
C ALA A 46 -2.10 10.97 -29.80
N THR A 47 -2.00 11.70 -30.90
CA THR A 47 -2.89 12.83 -31.13
C THR A 47 -4.33 12.32 -30.99
N PRO A 48 -5.20 12.92 -30.15
CA PRO A 48 -6.53 12.39 -29.80
C PRO A 48 -7.56 12.33 -30.95
N ALA A 49 -7.14 12.18 -32.20
CA ALA A 49 -7.96 12.39 -33.39
C ALA A 49 -8.22 11.09 -34.17
N ASP A 50 -8.38 9.96 -33.48
CA ASP A 50 -8.95 8.75 -34.06
C ASP A 50 -10.29 8.47 -33.37
N ASP A 51 -11.37 8.35 -34.14
CA ASP A 51 -12.73 8.08 -33.66
C ASP A 51 -12.78 6.84 -32.73
N GLY A 52 -11.84 5.90 -32.89
CA GLY A 52 -11.69 4.75 -32.01
C GLY A 52 -11.27 5.10 -30.58
N ALA A 53 -10.45 6.12 -30.38
CA ALA A 53 -10.01 6.55 -29.05
C ALA A 53 -11.17 7.16 -28.24
N ASP A 54 -11.99 8.00 -28.87
CA ASP A 54 -13.16 8.60 -28.23
C ASP A 54 -14.20 7.53 -27.85
N ALA A 55 -14.43 6.56 -28.73
CA ALA A 55 -15.29 5.41 -28.44
C ALA A 55 -14.75 4.57 -27.28
N ALA A 56 -13.44 4.33 -27.22
CA ALA A 56 -12.80 3.62 -26.12
C ALA A 56 -12.93 4.38 -24.80
N ILE A 57 -12.70 5.71 -24.79
CA ILE A 57 -12.88 6.56 -23.60
C ILE A 57 -14.32 6.51 -23.10
N ALA A 58 -15.31 6.65 -23.99
CA ALA A 58 -16.72 6.62 -23.63
C ALA A 58 -17.14 5.25 -23.06
N THR A 59 -16.67 4.17 -23.69
CA THR A 59 -16.85 2.79 -23.23
C THR A 59 -16.28 2.61 -21.83
N ALA A 60 -15.03 3.03 -21.63
CA ALA A 60 -14.37 2.94 -20.34
C ALA A 60 -15.07 3.75 -19.26
N ARG A 61 -15.43 5.01 -19.53
CA ARG A 61 -16.20 5.85 -18.59
C ARG A 61 -17.49 5.19 -18.15
N THR A 62 -18.25 4.66 -19.11
CA THR A 62 -19.54 4.00 -18.85
C THR A 62 -19.33 2.76 -17.97
N ALA A 63 -18.41 1.88 -18.35
CA ALA A 63 -18.16 0.64 -17.63
C ALA A 63 -17.57 0.90 -16.22
N LEU A 64 -16.62 1.81 -16.09
CA LEU A 64 -16.00 2.16 -14.81
C LEU A 64 -17.00 2.83 -13.86
N THR A 65 -17.86 3.72 -14.38
CA THR A 65 -18.95 4.31 -13.59
C THR A 65 -19.94 3.24 -13.15
N ALA A 66 -20.29 2.29 -14.03
CA ALA A 66 -21.14 1.14 -13.68
C ALA A 66 -20.50 0.22 -12.63
N GLN A 67 -19.17 0.16 -12.56
CA GLN A 67 -18.41 -0.51 -11.49
C GLN A 67 -18.32 0.31 -10.20
N GLY A 68 -18.89 1.51 -10.18
CA GLY A 68 -18.95 2.38 -9.01
C GLY A 68 -17.75 3.29 -8.82
N LEU A 69 -16.91 3.47 -9.85
CA LEU A 69 -15.94 4.56 -9.82
C LEU A 69 -16.67 5.91 -9.88
N PRO A 70 -16.29 6.89 -9.05
CA PRO A 70 -16.84 8.23 -9.14
C PRO A 70 -16.58 8.82 -10.53
N ALA A 71 -17.61 9.36 -11.17
CA ALA A 71 -17.51 9.90 -12.52
C ALA A 71 -16.45 11.01 -12.60
N GLU A 72 -16.32 11.81 -11.54
CA GLU A 72 -15.31 12.86 -11.40
C GLU A 72 -13.88 12.35 -11.53
N TRP A 73 -13.59 11.08 -11.21
CA TRP A 73 -12.25 10.49 -11.42
C TRP A 73 -11.94 10.26 -12.90
N LEU A 74 -12.97 10.13 -13.73
CA LEU A 74 -12.86 9.76 -15.14
C LEU A 74 -12.97 10.98 -16.07
N HIS A 75 -13.28 12.15 -15.51
CA HIS A 75 -13.43 13.42 -16.24
C HIS A 75 -12.17 14.31 -16.19
N GLY A 76 -11.08 13.83 -15.61
CA GLY A 76 -9.78 14.50 -15.64
C GLY A 76 -9.05 14.36 -16.99
N GLU A 77 -7.73 14.54 -16.97
CA GLU A 77 -6.89 14.29 -18.15
C GLU A 77 -6.98 12.80 -18.53
N VAL A 78 -6.99 12.49 -19.82
CA VAL A 78 -6.96 11.10 -20.30
C VAL A 78 -5.81 10.92 -21.25
N GLN A 79 -4.88 10.06 -20.87
CA GLN A 79 -3.78 9.63 -21.70
C GLN A 79 -4.23 8.35 -22.42
N VAL A 80 -4.03 8.31 -23.74
CA VAL A 80 -4.47 7.20 -24.57
C VAL A 80 -3.25 6.62 -25.27
N ARG A 81 -3.09 5.30 -25.17
CA ARG A 81 -2.08 4.55 -25.91
C ARG A 81 -2.76 3.44 -26.71
N ALA A 82 -2.70 3.56 -28.04
CA ALA A 82 -3.11 2.48 -28.93
C ALA A 82 -2.04 1.37 -28.94
N ILE A 83 -2.47 0.12 -28.78
CA ILE A 83 -1.61 -1.06 -28.81
C ILE A 83 -2.33 -2.11 -29.66
N ASP A 84 -1.88 -2.28 -30.90
CA ASP A 84 -2.54 -3.13 -31.91
C ASP A 84 -4.02 -2.72 -32.08
N GLU A 85 -4.95 -3.64 -31.85
CA GLU A 85 -6.42 -3.44 -31.94
C GLU A 85 -7.04 -3.01 -30.60
N ARG A 86 -6.26 -2.42 -29.70
CA ARG A 86 -6.65 -2.14 -28.31
C ARG A 86 -6.24 -0.74 -27.88
N TYR A 87 -6.92 -0.23 -26.86
CA TYR A 87 -6.59 1.03 -26.20
C TYR A 87 -6.26 0.79 -24.74
N GLU A 88 -5.10 1.26 -24.32
CA GLU A 88 -4.77 1.48 -22.92
C GLU A 88 -5.08 2.94 -22.60
N LEU A 89 -6.01 3.14 -21.67
CA LEU A 89 -6.49 4.45 -21.25
C LEU A 89 -6.00 4.69 -19.84
N ARG A 90 -5.41 5.86 -19.59
CA ARG A 90 -5.00 6.31 -18.28
C ARG A 90 -5.69 7.62 -17.97
N PHE A 91 -6.76 7.54 -17.20
CA PHE A 91 -7.45 8.69 -16.63
C PHE A 91 -6.62 9.23 -15.47
N VAL A 92 -6.25 10.49 -15.49
CA VAL A 92 -5.60 11.21 -14.39
C VAL A 92 -6.67 12.11 -13.77
N PRO A 93 -7.27 11.70 -12.63
CA PRO A 93 -8.30 12.50 -11.98
C PRO A 93 -7.84 13.91 -11.67
N THR A 94 -8.73 14.89 -11.78
CA THR A 94 -8.48 16.20 -11.19
C THR A 94 -8.31 16.04 -9.67
N PRO A 95 -7.27 16.62 -9.04
CA PRO A 95 -7.01 16.42 -7.62
C PRO A 95 -8.25 16.76 -6.77
N ALA A 96 -8.86 15.73 -6.20
CA ALA A 96 -9.93 15.81 -5.23
C ALA A 96 -9.58 14.89 -4.07
N THR A 97 -10.04 15.21 -2.86
CA THR A 97 -9.75 14.40 -1.67
C THR A 97 -10.13 12.94 -1.90
N GLY A 98 -9.12 12.07 -1.97
CA GLY A 98 -9.30 10.63 -2.14
C GLY A 98 -9.38 10.13 -3.58
N ALA A 99 -9.15 10.95 -4.61
CA ALA A 99 -8.99 10.46 -5.98
C ALA A 99 -7.64 9.73 -6.16
N PRO A 100 -7.57 8.67 -7.00
CA PRO A 100 -6.32 8.01 -7.30
C PRO A 100 -5.42 8.88 -8.19
N ASP A 101 -4.12 8.61 -8.23
CA ASP A 101 -3.19 9.34 -9.11
C ASP A 101 -3.51 9.07 -10.59
N HIS A 102 -4.01 7.87 -10.89
CA HIS A 102 -4.59 7.53 -12.18
C HIS A 102 -5.51 6.30 -12.09
N VAL A 103 -6.42 6.19 -13.03
CA VAL A 103 -7.17 4.97 -13.35
C VAL A 103 -6.72 4.53 -14.74
N GLU A 104 -6.15 3.34 -14.83
CA GLU A 104 -5.82 2.66 -16.07
C GLU A 104 -6.94 1.68 -16.45
N ALA A 105 -7.36 1.70 -17.71
CA ALA A 105 -8.35 0.79 -18.24
C ALA A 105 -7.89 0.29 -19.61
N PHE A 106 -8.01 -1.02 -19.81
CA PHE A 106 -7.75 -1.65 -21.10
C PHE A 106 -9.07 -1.87 -21.82
N VAL A 107 -9.20 -1.32 -23.03
CA VAL A 107 -10.36 -1.45 -23.89
C VAL A 107 -9.98 -2.23 -25.15
N ALA A 108 -10.68 -3.31 -25.42
CA ALA A 108 -10.54 -4.09 -26.64
C ALA A 108 -11.94 -4.51 -27.10
N ASP A 109 -12.20 -4.47 -28.41
CA ASP A 109 -13.49 -4.87 -29.00
C ASP A 109 -14.73 -4.18 -28.39
N GLY A 110 -14.56 -2.94 -27.90
CA GLY A 110 -15.64 -2.20 -27.25
C GLY A 110 -16.00 -2.67 -25.83
N GLU A 111 -15.14 -3.48 -25.20
CA GLU A 111 -15.31 -3.93 -23.82
C GLU A 111 -14.13 -3.49 -22.94
N VAL A 112 -14.42 -3.19 -21.67
CA VAL A 112 -13.37 -2.95 -20.66
C VAL A 112 -12.92 -4.29 -20.09
N GLY A 113 -11.64 -4.58 -20.27
CA GLY A 113 -10.99 -5.73 -19.65
C GLY A 113 -10.47 -5.39 -18.26
N ARG A 114 -9.15 -5.27 -18.14
CA ARG A 114 -8.47 -4.98 -16.88
C ARG A 114 -8.62 -3.50 -16.53
N VAL A 115 -8.87 -3.25 -15.24
CA VAL A 115 -8.84 -1.91 -14.64
C VAL A 115 -7.77 -1.92 -13.57
N TRP A 116 -6.90 -0.91 -13.61
CA TRP A 116 -5.88 -0.67 -12.60
C TRP A 116 -6.11 0.72 -12.01
N VAL A 117 -5.98 0.87 -10.71
CA VAL A 117 -6.12 2.17 -10.04
C VAL A 117 -4.81 2.45 -9.34
N GLY A 118 -3.97 3.28 -9.96
CA GLY A 118 -2.57 3.37 -9.66
C GLY A 118 -2.25 3.99 -8.31
N ALA A 119 -1.27 3.40 -7.62
CA ALA A 119 -0.62 3.90 -6.40
C ALA A 119 -1.56 4.39 -5.29
N SER A 120 -2.83 3.96 -5.32
CA SER A 120 -3.85 4.72 -4.62
C SER A 120 -4.21 4.11 -3.28
N THR A 121 -4.82 4.96 -2.48
CA THR A 121 -5.58 4.55 -1.32
C THR A 121 -6.81 3.73 -1.67
N TRP A 122 -7.04 3.29 -2.91
CA TRP A 122 -8.26 2.57 -3.28
C TRP A 122 -8.01 1.35 -4.18
N ALA A 123 -8.90 0.37 -4.06
CA ALA A 123 -9.07 -0.69 -5.03
C ALA A 123 -10.55 -0.99 -5.22
N ILE A 124 -10.98 -1.26 -6.46
CA ILE A 124 -12.37 -1.59 -6.77
C ILE A 124 -12.39 -2.84 -7.64
N ALA A 125 -13.26 -3.78 -7.29
CA ALA A 125 -13.55 -4.98 -8.06
C ALA A 125 -15.06 -5.24 -8.05
N SER A 126 -15.55 -6.15 -8.89
CA SER A 126 -16.97 -6.48 -8.97
C SER A 126 -17.53 -6.87 -7.58
N GLY A 127 -18.38 -6.01 -7.02
CA GLY A 127 -19.01 -6.20 -5.73
C GLY A 127 -18.16 -5.86 -4.50
N ALA A 128 -16.99 -5.23 -4.66
CA ALA A 128 -16.10 -4.86 -3.56
C ALA A 128 -15.39 -3.52 -3.81
N ARG A 129 -15.30 -2.69 -2.77
CA ARG A 129 -14.53 -1.44 -2.77
C ARG A 129 -13.66 -1.39 -1.53
N LEU A 130 -12.38 -1.14 -1.69
CA LEU A 130 -11.40 -1.09 -0.64
C LEU A 130 -10.75 0.29 -0.63
N ARG A 131 -10.53 0.85 0.55
CA ARG A 131 -9.85 2.12 0.76
C ARG A 131 -8.81 2.02 1.87
N GLY A 132 -7.54 2.30 1.63
CA GLY A 132 -6.56 2.55 2.69
C GLY A 132 -6.82 3.88 3.40
N LEU A 133 -6.76 3.84 4.72
CA LEU A 133 -6.98 5.00 5.58
C LEU A 133 -5.63 5.64 5.94
N GLU A 134 -5.66 6.93 6.22
CA GLU A 134 -4.50 7.65 6.73
C GLU A 134 -4.32 7.35 8.22
N GLY A 135 -3.12 6.95 8.59
CA GLY A 135 -2.66 6.78 9.97
C GLY A 135 -1.72 7.90 10.39
N HIS A 136 -1.53 8.03 11.70
CA HIS A 136 -0.54 8.94 12.26
C HIS A 136 0.31 8.25 13.31
N ALA A 137 1.62 8.49 13.28
CA ALA A 137 2.53 8.10 14.34
C ALA A 137 3.34 9.32 14.81
N ARG A 138 4.04 9.19 15.93
CA ARG A 138 4.89 10.25 16.49
C ARG A 138 6.20 9.67 16.95
N HIS A 139 7.27 10.43 16.77
CA HIS A 139 8.57 10.12 17.37
C HIS A 139 9.19 11.40 17.94
N THR A 140 10.13 11.27 18.87
CA THR A 140 10.87 12.41 19.42
C THR A 140 12.14 12.66 18.61
N HIS A 141 12.50 13.93 18.38
CA HIS A 141 13.74 14.30 17.72
C HIS A 141 14.95 13.83 18.57
N GLY A 142 15.81 13.00 17.98
CA GLY A 142 16.94 12.38 18.67
C GLY A 142 16.55 11.22 19.60
N GLY A 143 15.27 10.84 19.64
CA GLY A 143 14.77 9.65 20.32
C GLY A 143 14.62 8.45 19.38
N ASP A 144 13.94 7.41 19.88
CA ASP A 144 13.64 6.21 19.10
C ASP A 144 12.68 6.51 17.94
N ALA A 145 12.76 5.67 16.90
CA ALA A 145 11.85 5.71 15.76
C ALA A 145 10.38 5.51 16.16
N ALA A 146 9.45 6.01 15.36
CA ALA A 146 8.07 5.56 15.48
C ALA A 146 7.97 4.11 14.98
N GLU A 147 7.36 3.24 15.76
CA GLU A 147 7.15 1.84 15.42
C GLU A 147 5.76 1.66 14.81
N ILE A 148 5.69 1.32 13.52
CA ILE A 148 4.43 1.13 12.78
C ILE A 148 4.23 -0.35 12.54
N GLY A 149 3.22 -0.93 13.19
CA GLY A 149 2.90 -2.37 13.10
C GLY A 149 1.57 -2.69 12.45
N ASP A 150 0.80 -1.70 12.02
CA ASP A 150 -0.50 -1.89 11.41
C ASP A 150 -0.91 -0.72 10.52
N VAL A 151 -1.85 -1.00 9.63
CA VAL A 151 -2.57 0.02 8.85
C VAL A 151 -4.05 -0.34 8.74
N ASP A 152 -4.89 0.68 8.56
CA ASP A 152 -6.32 0.53 8.44
C ASP A 152 -6.83 0.69 7.01
N PHE A 153 -7.91 -0.03 6.72
CA PHE A 153 -8.67 0.03 5.48
C PHE A 153 -10.17 0.08 5.77
N GLU A 154 -10.92 0.69 4.86
CA GLU A 154 -12.37 0.56 4.77
C GLU A 154 -12.71 -0.34 3.58
N LEU A 155 -13.44 -1.42 3.83
CA LEU A 155 -13.88 -2.39 2.82
C LEU A 155 -15.40 -2.41 2.75
N THR A 156 -15.97 -2.08 1.59
CA THR A 156 -17.40 -2.22 1.32
C THR A 156 -17.64 -3.40 0.39
N LEU A 157 -18.56 -4.29 0.79
CA LEU A 157 -18.92 -5.51 0.06
C LEU A 157 -20.41 -5.50 -0.30
N GLU A 158 -20.75 -5.85 -1.53
CA GLU A 158 -22.15 -5.98 -1.98
C GLU A 158 -22.78 -7.32 -1.57
N ARG A 159 -21.95 -8.33 -1.31
CA ARG A 159 -22.36 -9.69 -0.92
C ARG A 159 -21.40 -10.28 0.13
N PRO A 160 -21.84 -11.27 0.93
CA PRO A 160 -20.94 -11.99 1.82
C PRO A 160 -19.75 -12.56 1.05
N THR A 161 -18.54 -12.29 1.53
CA THR A 161 -17.30 -12.55 0.80
C THR A 161 -16.16 -12.86 1.77
N ARG A 162 -15.30 -13.81 1.40
CA ARG A 162 -14.05 -14.08 2.13
C ARG A 162 -13.00 -13.01 1.81
N LEU A 163 -12.39 -12.46 2.85
CA LEU A 163 -11.26 -11.55 2.78
C LEU A 163 -9.99 -12.22 3.28
N ARG A 164 -8.90 -12.16 2.50
CA ARG A 164 -7.55 -12.57 2.89
C ARG A 164 -6.55 -11.47 2.57
N VAL A 165 -5.43 -11.46 3.28
CA VAL A 165 -4.23 -10.71 2.92
C VAL A 165 -3.23 -11.68 2.31
N ARG A 166 -2.72 -11.33 1.13
CA ARG A 166 -1.69 -12.10 0.41
C ARG A 166 -0.30 -11.58 0.73
N GLU A 167 -0.17 -10.26 0.74
CA GLU A 167 1.12 -9.60 0.90
C GLU A 167 0.94 -8.20 1.49
N VAL A 168 1.86 -7.84 2.37
CA VAL A 168 2.08 -6.49 2.88
C VAL A 168 3.46 -6.05 2.41
N VAL A 169 3.51 -4.89 1.77
CA VAL A 169 4.75 -4.26 1.30
C VAL A 169 4.91 -2.93 2.03
N TRP A 170 6.03 -2.78 2.74
CA TRP A 170 6.39 -1.55 3.41
C TRP A 170 7.05 -0.59 2.44
N LEU A 171 6.58 0.65 2.44
CA LEU A 171 6.97 1.68 1.51
C LEU A 171 7.45 2.95 2.23
N THR A 172 8.41 3.64 1.62
CA THR A 172 8.86 4.97 2.05
C THR A 172 8.92 5.90 0.85
N SER A 173 8.59 7.17 1.02
CA SER A 173 8.90 8.17 -0.01
C SER A 173 10.28 8.79 0.25
N PRO A 174 11.17 8.86 -0.76
CA PRO A 174 12.40 9.64 -0.67
C PRO A 174 12.14 11.14 -0.92
N THR A 175 10.92 11.52 -1.31
CA THR A 175 10.51 12.88 -1.61
C THR A 175 9.27 13.26 -0.79
N CYS A 176 8.81 14.51 -0.92
CA CYS A 176 7.50 14.91 -0.37
C CYS A 176 6.32 14.42 -1.26
N GLU A 177 6.63 13.81 -2.41
CA GLU A 177 5.67 13.42 -3.44
C GLU A 177 5.13 12.00 -3.15
N PRO A 178 3.99 11.60 -3.74
CA PRO A 178 3.40 10.26 -3.56
C PRO A 178 4.19 9.12 -4.22
N ASP A 179 5.46 9.36 -4.54
CA ASP A 179 6.39 8.41 -5.14
C ASP A 179 7.01 7.55 -4.04
N PHE A 180 6.39 6.40 -3.80
CA PHE A 180 6.83 5.47 -2.77
C PHE A 180 7.77 4.40 -3.34
N THR A 181 8.90 4.19 -2.68
CA THR A 181 9.81 3.08 -2.95
C THR A 181 9.57 1.93 -1.97
N GLU A 182 9.59 0.70 -2.49
CA GLU A 182 9.55 -0.52 -1.68
C GLU A 182 10.78 -0.64 -0.79
N ARG A 183 10.57 -0.84 0.52
CA ARG A 183 11.63 -1.08 1.50
C ARG A 183 11.68 -2.52 1.97
N ALA A 184 10.51 -3.15 2.16
CA ALA A 184 10.44 -4.51 2.64
C ALA A 184 9.14 -5.19 2.20
N ARG A 185 9.20 -6.52 2.04
CA ARG A 185 8.05 -7.40 1.90
C ARG A 185 7.86 -8.16 3.20
N LEU A 186 6.67 -8.05 3.79
CA LEU A 186 6.39 -8.52 5.15
C LEU A 186 5.49 -9.77 5.18
N GLY A 187 5.13 -10.31 4.01
CA GLY A 187 4.24 -11.46 3.89
C GLY A 187 2.78 -11.10 4.19
N ALA A 188 1.98 -12.09 4.59
CA ALA A 188 0.53 -11.92 4.74
C ALA A 188 0.08 -11.19 6.02
N GLY A 189 0.95 -11.06 7.03
CA GLY A 189 0.61 -10.41 8.29
C GLY A 189 -0.60 -11.02 9.00
N HIS A 190 -1.38 -10.18 9.67
CA HIS A 190 -2.60 -10.54 10.39
C HIS A 190 -3.75 -9.61 10.02
N LEU A 191 -4.96 -10.15 10.05
CA LEU A 191 -6.18 -9.41 9.78
C LEU A 191 -7.00 -9.25 11.07
N TYR A 192 -7.47 -8.04 11.33
CA TYR A 192 -8.41 -7.74 12.41
C TYR A 192 -9.60 -6.97 11.84
N VAL A 193 -10.82 -7.43 12.12
CA VAL A 193 -12.06 -6.81 11.65
C VAL A 193 -13.02 -6.69 12.84
N PRO A 194 -13.33 -5.49 13.35
CA PRO A 194 -14.32 -5.31 14.40
C PRO A 194 -15.68 -5.89 14.00
N PRO A 195 -16.45 -6.47 14.95
CA PRO A 195 -16.21 -6.51 16.39
C PRO A 195 -15.42 -7.75 16.86
N ALA A 196 -14.64 -8.41 16.00
CA ALA A 196 -13.84 -9.57 16.42
C ALA A 196 -12.94 -9.21 17.62
N THR A 197 -12.72 -10.16 18.53
CA THR A 197 -11.88 -9.97 19.72
C THR A 197 -10.43 -10.40 19.51
N ARG A 198 -10.12 -11.01 18.36
CA ARG A 198 -8.79 -11.51 18.01
C ARG A 198 -8.50 -11.30 16.54
N SER A 199 -7.23 -11.10 16.21
CA SER A 199 -6.77 -11.17 14.83
C SER A 199 -6.70 -12.62 14.34
N VAL A 200 -6.70 -12.79 13.02
CA VAL A 200 -6.46 -14.06 12.33
C VAL A 200 -5.24 -13.92 11.42
N PRO A 201 -4.49 -15.00 11.12
CA PRO A 201 -3.47 -14.95 10.06
C PRO A 201 -4.07 -14.43 8.75
N GLY A 202 -3.35 -13.53 8.07
CA GLY A 202 -3.86 -12.86 6.87
C GLY A 202 -4.21 -13.82 5.73
N ASP A 203 -3.42 -14.88 5.57
CA ASP A 203 -3.58 -15.91 4.53
C ASP A 203 -4.75 -16.88 4.79
N GLU A 204 -5.11 -17.11 6.06
CA GLU A 204 -6.33 -17.83 6.43
C GLU A 204 -7.57 -17.01 6.03
N GLY A 205 -7.58 -15.73 6.41
CA GLY A 205 -8.65 -14.78 6.13
C GLY A 205 -9.92 -14.96 6.97
N VAL A 206 -10.93 -14.14 6.69
CA VAL A 206 -12.20 -14.07 7.42
C VAL A 206 -13.38 -14.00 6.44
N GLU A 207 -14.50 -14.61 6.79
CA GLU A 207 -15.76 -14.42 6.06
C GLU A 207 -16.43 -13.14 6.56
N LEU A 208 -16.73 -12.22 5.66
CA LEU A 208 -17.42 -10.97 5.96
C LEU A 208 -18.81 -10.96 5.35
N ALA A 209 -19.78 -10.39 6.05
CA ALA A 209 -21.10 -10.11 5.50
C ALA A 209 -21.04 -8.98 4.45
N ALA A 210 -22.10 -8.80 3.68
CA ALA A 210 -22.28 -7.57 2.91
C ALA A 210 -22.32 -6.34 3.83
N GLY A 211 -21.90 -5.19 3.31
CA GLY A 211 -21.81 -3.93 4.05
C GLY A 211 -20.39 -3.38 4.12
N THR A 212 -20.22 -2.31 4.91
CA THR A 212 -18.94 -1.62 5.11
C THR A 212 -18.28 -2.09 6.40
N HIS A 213 -17.00 -2.42 6.29
CA HIS A 213 -16.16 -2.95 7.36
C HIS A 213 -14.91 -2.11 7.49
N ARG A 214 -14.50 -1.82 8.72
CA ARG A 214 -13.13 -1.36 8.99
C ARG A 214 -12.24 -2.60 9.14
N VAL A 215 -11.11 -2.60 8.46
CA VAL A 215 -10.18 -3.73 8.42
C VAL A 215 -8.81 -3.21 8.83
N THR A 216 -8.23 -3.75 9.88
CA THR A 216 -6.86 -3.47 10.29
C THR A 216 -5.96 -4.62 9.83
N VAL A 217 -4.87 -4.28 9.15
CA VAL A 217 -3.85 -5.23 8.72
C VAL A 217 -2.60 -5.01 9.56
N GLY A 218 -2.31 -5.97 10.44
CA GLY A 218 -1.11 -5.97 11.28
C GLY A 218 0.05 -6.71 10.60
N PHE A 219 1.28 -6.28 10.86
CA PHE A 219 2.51 -6.84 10.33
C PHE A 219 3.67 -6.62 11.32
N PRO A 220 4.83 -7.30 11.16
CA PRO A 220 6.00 -7.03 11.99
C PRO A 220 6.36 -5.54 11.95
N SER A 221 6.53 -4.92 13.13
CA SER A 221 6.75 -3.48 13.24
C SER A 221 7.88 -2.99 12.35
N GLN A 222 7.64 -1.86 11.67
CA GLN A 222 8.62 -1.19 10.83
C GLN A 222 9.04 0.12 11.50
N PRO A 223 10.36 0.35 11.64
CA PRO A 223 10.85 1.61 12.18
C PRO A 223 10.62 2.71 11.14
N ALA A 224 9.98 3.78 11.58
CA ALA A 224 9.70 4.97 10.79
C ALA A 224 10.53 6.14 11.33
N TYR A 225 11.67 6.36 10.70
CA TYR A 225 12.65 7.38 11.07
C TYR A 225 13.40 7.87 9.84
N TYR A 226 13.67 9.17 9.76
CA TYR A 226 14.47 9.80 8.70
C TYR A 226 14.06 9.45 7.25
N ALA A 227 12.76 9.34 6.97
CA ALA A 227 12.28 9.52 5.60
C ALA A 227 12.17 11.02 5.31
N TYR A 228 12.56 11.44 4.11
CA TYR A 228 12.31 12.81 3.69
C TYR A 228 10.80 13.07 3.73
N CYS A 229 10.37 14.11 4.46
CA CYS A 229 8.97 14.45 4.73
C CYS A 229 8.16 13.49 5.62
N ASP A 230 8.80 12.53 6.30
CA ASP A 230 8.16 11.64 7.29
C ASP A 230 6.90 10.89 6.77
N ARG A 231 6.87 10.59 5.47
CA ARG A 231 5.78 9.86 4.79
C ARG A 231 6.13 8.40 4.59
N PHE A 232 5.28 7.54 5.14
CA PHE A 232 5.40 6.09 5.04
C PHE A 232 4.09 5.51 4.53
N ALA A 233 4.11 4.29 4.01
CA ALA A 233 2.90 3.61 3.61
C ALA A 233 3.04 2.09 3.68
N ALA A 234 1.93 1.40 3.86
CA ALA A 234 1.82 -0.03 3.63
C ALA A 234 0.93 -0.25 2.41
N ARG A 235 1.47 -0.91 1.39
CA ARG A 235 0.69 -1.43 0.27
C ARG A 235 0.32 -2.86 0.57
N VAL A 236 -0.97 -3.16 0.50
CA VAL A 236 -1.50 -4.47 0.88
C VAL A 236 -2.25 -5.07 -0.30
N VAL A 237 -1.88 -6.30 -0.64
CA VAL A 237 -2.57 -7.13 -1.62
C VAL A 237 -3.56 -8.01 -0.90
N PHE A 238 -4.84 -7.78 -1.16
CA PHE A 238 -5.97 -8.53 -0.64
C PHE A 238 -6.47 -9.54 -1.68
N ASP A 239 -7.00 -10.65 -1.20
CA ASP A 239 -7.86 -11.55 -1.98
C ASP A 239 -9.27 -11.41 -1.43
N VAL A 240 -10.17 -10.87 -2.26
CA VAL A 240 -11.56 -10.56 -1.94
C VAL A 240 -12.45 -11.44 -2.81
N GLY A 241 -12.89 -12.57 -2.23
CA GLY A 241 -13.72 -13.54 -2.94
C GLY A 241 -13.04 -14.15 -4.17
N GLY A 242 -11.71 -14.33 -4.12
CA GLY A 242 -10.90 -14.84 -5.24
C GLY A 242 -10.41 -13.75 -6.20
N THR A 243 -10.81 -12.49 -6.01
CA THR A 243 -10.28 -11.36 -6.79
C THR A 243 -9.13 -10.69 -6.05
N SER A 244 -7.99 -10.53 -6.72
CA SER A 244 -6.87 -9.78 -6.17
C SER A 244 -7.14 -8.28 -6.22
N MET A 245 -6.98 -7.58 -5.11
CA MET A 245 -7.15 -6.14 -4.96
C MET A 245 -5.95 -5.55 -4.22
N GLU A 246 -5.39 -4.46 -4.70
CA GLU A 246 -4.22 -3.82 -4.07
C GLU A 246 -4.56 -2.40 -3.65
N ALA A 247 -4.39 -2.08 -2.36
CA ALA A 247 -4.59 -0.72 -1.85
C ALA A 247 -3.44 -0.30 -0.93
N ARG A 248 -3.19 1.01 -0.87
CA ARG A 248 -2.17 1.62 -0.01
C ARG A 248 -2.81 2.36 1.16
N ALA A 249 -2.29 2.17 2.36
CA ALA A 249 -2.61 3.01 3.50
C ALA A 249 -1.36 3.81 3.89
N GLU A 250 -1.50 5.13 3.98
CA GLU A 250 -0.38 6.04 4.29
C GLU A 250 -0.33 6.31 5.79
N VAL A 251 0.88 6.46 6.32
CA VAL A 251 1.12 6.81 7.71
C VAL A 251 2.01 8.04 7.75
N MET A 252 1.46 9.14 8.27
CA MET A 252 2.20 10.37 8.49
C MET A 252 2.84 10.33 9.87
N VAL A 253 4.16 10.46 9.91
CA VAL A 253 4.89 10.50 11.18
C VAL A 253 5.19 11.94 11.54
N THR A 254 4.82 12.36 12.74
CA THR A 254 5.13 13.69 13.25
C THR A 254 6.35 13.64 14.16
N ARG A 255 7.38 14.40 13.82
CA ARG A 255 8.52 14.66 14.70
C ARG A 255 8.12 15.62 15.82
N MET A 256 8.36 15.21 17.07
CA MET A 256 8.18 16.00 18.27
C MET A 256 9.53 16.49 18.77
N GLU A 257 9.72 17.81 18.93
CA GLU A 257 10.91 18.32 19.62
C GLU A 257 10.85 17.96 21.11
N PRO A 258 11.99 17.63 21.75
CA PRO A 258 12.02 17.44 23.20
C PRO A 258 11.57 18.73 23.90
N TYR A 259 10.74 18.62 24.93
CA TYR A 259 10.40 19.77 25.77
C TYR A 259 11.67 20.23 26.50
N ASP A 260 12.24 21.35 26.07
CA ASP A 260 13.23 22.07 26.86
C ASP A 260 12.54 22.56 28.13
N ARG A 261 12.88 21.94 29.27
CA ARG A 261 12.49 22.44 30.58
C ARG A 261 13.25 23.74 30.84
N HIS A 262 12.65 24.87 30.51
CA HIS A 262 13.06 26.18 31.01
C HIS A 262 12.57 26.40 32.44
#